data_AF-A0A7Y8HS84-F1
#
_entry.id   AF-A0A7Y8HS84-F1
#
_cell.length_a   1.000
_cell.length_b   1.000
_cell.length_c   1.000
_cell.angle_alpha   90.00
_cell.angle_beta   90.00
_cell.angle_gamma   90.00
#
_symmetry.space_group_name_H-M   'P 1'
#
loop_
_entity.id
_entity.type
_entity.pdbx_description
1 polymer ?
#
loop_
_entity_poly.entity_id
_entity_poly.type
_entity_poly.pdbx_seq_one_letter_code
_entity_poly.pdbx_strand_id
1 'polypeptide(L)'
;MKSFTEAERERIRQAVHQAERITNGEIVPMIVPASALYREAGYRTGFIFALLTLALLLTIEIYWLSWGWHAGNAGWLLLAVVVSYGIGQWLGRVPMVVRLVTSRDRM
;
A
#
# COMPACT_ATOMS: atom_id res chain seq x y z
N MET A 1 19.49 8.21 1.91
CA MET A 1 18.98 9.11 2.96
C MET A 1 19.39 10.53 2.57
N LYS A 2 18.47 11.50 2.52
CA LYS A 2 18.79 12.85 2.04
C LYS A 2 19.72 13.53 3.06
N SER A 3 20.88 13.97 2.63
CA SER A 3 21.80 14.74 3.48
C SER A 3 21.44 16.22 3.38
N PHE A 4 21.16 16.85 4.51
CA PHE A 4 20.94 18.29 4.59
C PHE A 4 22.28 19.02 4.70
N THR A 5 22.40 20.13 3.99
CA THR A 5 23.49 21.10 4.15
C THR A 5 23.41 21.79 5.51
N GLU A 6 24.51 22.38 5.98
CA GLU A 6 24.47 23.09 7.27
C GLU A 6 23.52 24.28 7.28
N ALA A 7 23.41 25.01 6.17
CA ALA A 7 22.44 26.10 6.04
C ALA A 7 20.98 25.62 6.08
N GLU A 8 20.69 24.39 5.65
CA GLU A 8 19.35 23.80 5.79
C GLU A 8 19.09 23.30 7.22
N ARG A 9 20.10 22.71 7.87
CA ARG A 9 19.99 22.28 9.27
C ARG A 9 19.73 23.46 10.20
N GLU A 10 20.41 24.58 9.96
CA GLU A 10 20.20 25.80 10.74
C GLU A 10 18.80 26.38 10.55
N ARG A 11 18.28 26.36 9.30
CA ARG A 11 16.89 26.76 9.04
C ARG A 11 15.86 25.88 9.75
N ILE A 12 16.08 24.55 9.77
CA ILE A 12 15.22 23.62 10.52
C ILE A 12 15.28 23.93 12.03
N ARG A 13 16.47 24.15 12.59
CA ARG A 13 16.67 24.49 14.01
C ARG A 13 15.94 25.77 14.40
N GLN A 14 16.05 26.82 13.59
CA GLN A 14 15.37 28.09 13.85
C GLN A 14 13.85 27.96 13.81
N ALA A 15 13.32 27.20 12.84
CA ALA A 15 11.88 26.93 12.75
C ALA A 15 11.36 26.15 13.96
N VAL A 16 12.09 25.13 14.41
CA VAL A 16 11.77 24.36 15.62
C VAL A 16 11.75 25.27 16.85
N HIS A 17 12.80 26.06 17.06
CA HIS A 17 12.89 26.96 18.22
C HIS A 17 11.77 28.03 18.21
N GLN A 18 11.37 28.52 17.04
CA GLN A 18 10.24 29.45 16.95
C GLN A 18 8.91 28.79 17.32
N ALA A 19 8.69 27.54 16.90
CA ALA A 19 7.49 26.78 17.26
C ALA A 19 7.44 26.45 18.76
N GLU A 20 8.56 26.07 19.36
CA GLU A 20 8.65 25.78 20.80
C GLU A 20 8.41 27.01 21.68
N ARG A 21 8.57 28.25 21.17
CA ARG A 21 8.21 29.46 21.94
C ARG A 21 6.72 29.61 22.18
N ILE A 22 5.89 28.98 21.36
CA ILE A 22 4.42 29.06 21.44
C ILE A 22 3.78 27.75 21.89
N THR A 23 4.57 26.72 22.20
CA THR A 23 4.11 25.42 22.70
C THR A 23 4.85 25.08 24.00
N ASN A 24 4.24 24.28 24.87
CA ASN A 24 4.90 23.80 26.10
C ASN A 24 5.68 22.49 25.89
N GLY A 25 5.85 22.05 24.64
CA GLY A 25 6.44 20.75 24.30
C GLY A 25 7.76 20.88 23.56
N GLU A 26 8.67 19.94 23.81
CA GLU A 26 9.89 19.78 23.03
C GLU A 26 9.56 19.17 21.66
N ILE A 27 10.12 19.74 20.60
CA ILE A 27 9.92 19.31 19.22
C ILE A 27 11.23 18.68 18.71
N VAL A 28 11.23 17.35 18.56
CA VAL A 28 12.39 16.60 18.06
C VAL A 28 12.17 16.17 16.60
N PRO A 29 12.77 16.85 15.61
CA PRO A 29 12.62 16.47 14.21
C PRO A 29 13.36 15.17 13.90
N MET A 30 12.69 14.24 13.23
CA MET A 30 13.27 12.97 12.77
C MET A 30 13.11 12.80 11.25
N ILE A 31 14.18 12.33 10.60
CA ILE A 31 14.16 11.99 9.18
C ILE A 31 14.06 10.48 9.09
N VAL A 32 12.85 9.99 8.81
CA VAL A 32 12.57 8.56 8.68
C VAL A 32 12.22 8.21 7.23
N PRO A 33 12.54 7.00 6.76
CA PRO A 33 12.19 6.57 5.41
C PRO A 33 10.67 6.39 5.22
N ALA A 34 9.92 6.13 6.29
CA ALA A 34 8.47 6.01 6.29
C ALA A 34 7.92 6.40 7.67
N SER A 35 6.76 7.06 7.70
CA SER A 35 6.05 7.43 8.94
C SER A 35 5.34 6.25 9.60
N ALA A 36 5.04 5.18 8.85
CA ALA A 36 4.38 3.98 9.35
C ALA A 36 4.72 2.75 8.48
N LEU A 37 4.31 1.55 8.93
CA LEU A 37 4.49 0.29 8.21
C LEU A 37 3.44 0.03 7.11
N TYR A 38 2.37 0.83 7.04
CA TYR A 38 1.31 0.76 6.01
C TYR A 38 0.79 -0.65 5.65
N ARG A 39 0.70 -1.58 6.62
CA ARG A 39 0.26 -2.97 6.37
C ARG A 39 -1.12 -3.06 5.71
N GLU A 40 -2.00 -2.10 6.02
CA GLU A 40 -3.33 -1.95 5.41
C GLU A 40 -3.28 -1.84 3.88
N ALA A 41 -2.24 -1.19 3.32
CA ALA A 41 -2.09 -1.05 1.87
C ALA A 41 -1.89 -2.41 1.18
N GLY A 42 -1.16 -3.33 1.83
CA GLY A 42 -1.00 -4.71 1.38
C GLY A 42 -2.33 -5.45 1.33
N TYR A 43 -3.12 -5.37 2.41
CA TYR A 43 -4.44 -6.02 2.48
C TYR A 43 -5.41 -5.49 1.41
N ARG A 44 -5.47 -4.16 1.23
CA ARG A 44 -6.32 -3.52 0.23
C ARG A 44 -5.91 -3.89 -1.19
N THR A 45 -4.61 -3.84 -1.50
CA THR A 45 -4.10 -4.18 -2.83
C THR A 45 -4.34 -5.66 -3.14
N GLY A 46 -4.05 -6.55 -2.18
CA GLY A 46 -4.37 -7.98 -2.31
C GLY A 46 -5.86 -8.21 -2.60
N PHE A 47 -6.74 -7.54 -1.86
CA PHE A 47 -8.18 -7.65 -2.06
C PHE A 47 -8.64 -7.16 -3.44
N ILE A 48 -8.13 -6.01 -3.90
CA ILE A 48 -8.43 -5.50 -5.25
C ILE A 48 -8.02 -6.51 -6.32
N PHE A 49 -6.81 -7.07 -6.24
CA PHE A 49 -6.33 -8.07 -7.20
C PHE A 49 -7.17 -9.35 -7.18
N ALA A 50 -7.51 -9.85 -5.99
CA ALA A 50 -8.36 -11.02 -5.83
C ALA A 50 -9.73 -10.82 -6.48
N LEU A 51 -10.37 -9.67 -6.23
CA LEU A 51 -11.66 -9.33 -6.83
C LEU A 51 -11.58 -9.16 -8.35
N LEU A 52 -10.53 -8.50 -8.86
CA LEU A 52 -10.33 -8.32 -10.30
C LEU A 52 -10.13 -9.67 -11.00
N THR A 53 -9.31 -10.55 -10.43
CA THR A 53 -9.12 -11.91 -10.96
C THR A 53 -10.41 -12.71 -10.93
N LEU A 54 -11.14 -12.68 -9.82
CA LEU A 54 -12.44 -13.37 -9.71
C LEU A 54 -13.43 -12.86 -10.77
N ALA A 55 -13.59 -11.54 -10.88
CA ALA A 55 -14.48 -10.92 -11.84
C ALA A 55 -14.09 -11.27 -13.29
N LEU A 56 -12.80 -11.25 -13.61
CA LEU A 56 -12.29 -11.60 -14.93
C LEU A 56 -12.55 -13.07 -15.27
N LEU A 57 -12.24 -13.98 -14.35
CA LEU A 57 -12.43 -15.41 -14.57
C LEU A 57 -13.91 -15.76 -14.75
N LEU A 58 -14.80 -15.21 -13.92
CA LEU A 58 -16.25 -15.42 -14.06
C LEU A 58 -16.82 -14.78 -15.34
N THR A 59 -16.26 -13.66 -15.78
CA THR A 59 -16.68 -13.01 -17.04
C THR A 59 -16.23 -13.82 -18.26
N ILE A 60 -15.03 -14.40 -18.23
CA ILE A 60 -14.50 -15.25 -19.31
C ILE A 60 -15.18 -16.61 -19.32
N GLU A 61 -15.59 -17.15 -18.16
CA GLU A 61 -16.33 -18.41 -18.04
C GLU A 61 -17.58 -18.41 -18.92
N ILE A 62 -18.29 -17.28 -19.03
CA ILE A 62 -19.45 -17.10 -19.92
C ILE A 62 -19.12 -17.41 -21.40
N TYR A 63 -17.87 -17.18 -21.83
CA TYR A 63 -17.41 -17.44 -23.20
C TYR A 63 -16.71 -18.80 -23.39
N TRP A 64 -16.40 -19.52 -22.31
CA TRP A 64 -15.67 -20.80 -22.29
C TRP A 64 -16.55 -22.02 -21.94
N LEU A 65 -17.87 -21.86 -21.97
CA LEU A 65 -18.92 -22.80 -21.49
C LEU A 65 -18.91 -24.22 -22.12
N SER A 66 -18.04 -24.54 -23.07
CA SER A 66 -17.85 -25.91 -23.56
C SER A 66 -17.05 -26.80 -22.58
N TRP A 67 -16.35 -26.23 -21.61
CA TRP A 67 -15.75 -26.95 -20.48
C TRP A 67 -16.66 -26.86 -19.25
N GLY A 68 -17.62 -27.79 -19.16
CA GLY A 68 -18.62 -27.81 -18.09
C GLY A 68 -18.05 -27.79 -16.65
N TRP A 69 -18.93 -27.48 -15.70
CA TRP A 69 -18.66 -27.33 -14.27
C TRP A 69 -18.13 -28.64 -13.64
N HIS A 70 -16.83 -28.93 -13.81
CA HIS A 70 -16.15 -30.01 -13.11
C HIS A 70 -15.56 -29.47 -11.80
N ALA A 71 -15.64 -30.24 -10.71
CA ALA A 71 -15.12 -29.82 -9.40
C ALA A 71 -13.64 -29.37 -9.43
N GLY A 72 -12.86 -29.83 -10.40
CA GLY A 72 -11.50 -29.35 -10.67
C GLY A 72 -11.42 -27.85 -11.05
N ASN A 73 -12.42 -27.33 -11.77
CA ASN A 73 -12.46 -25.92 -12.19
C ASN A 73 -12.66 -24.98 -10.99
N ALA A 74 -13.47 -25.38 -10.00
CA ALA A 74 -13.65 -24.60 -8.78
C ALA A 74 -12.36 -24.51 -7.94
N GLY A 75 -11.59 -25.60 -7.88
CA GLY A 75 -10.28 -25.60 -7.23
C GLY A 75 -9.27 -24.67 -7.91
N TRP A 76 -9.23 -24.66 -9.24
CA TRP A 76 -8.38 -23.76 -10.02
C TRP A 76 -8.78 -22.29 -9.87
N LEU A 77 -10.08 -22.00 -9.84
CA LEU A 77 -10.59 -20.65 -9.62
C LEU A 77 -10.19 -20.15 -8.23
N LEU A 78 -10.40 -20.95 -7.19
CA LEU A 78 -9.96 -20.61 -5.82
C LEU A 78 -8.45 -20.37 -5.76
N LEU A 79 -7.67 -21.27 -6.36
CA LEU A 79 -6.21 -21.16 -6.37
C LEU A 79 -5.76 -19.87 -7.09
N ALA A 80 -6.34 -19.56 -8.24
CA ALA A 80 -6.03 -18.33 -8.97
C ALA A 80 -6.33 -17.08 -8.14
N VAL A 81 -7.48 -17.03 -7.45
CA VAL A 81 -7.85 -15.90 -6.58
C VAL A 81 -6.89 -15.76 -5.39
N VAL A 82 -6.52 -16.87 -4.74
CA VAL A 82 -5.58 -16.86 -3.61
C VAL A 82 -4.18 -16.42 -4.05
N VAL A 83 -3.71 -16.90 -5.20
CA VAL A 83 -2.42 -16.49 -5.77
C VAL A 83 -2.45 -15.00 -6.12
N SER A 84 -3.51 -14.52 -6.77
CA SER A 84 -3.68 -13.10 -7.08
C SER A 84 -3.71 -12.23 -5.84
N TYR A 85 -4.37 -12.67 -4.75
CA TYR A 85 -4.32 -11.99 -3.46
C TYR A 85 -2.88 -11.87 -2.94
N GLY A 86 -2.11 -12.96 -2.98
CA GLY A 86 -0.70 -12.97 -2.56
C GLY A 86 0.17 -12.02 -3.38
N ILE A 87 -0.03 -11.99 -4.70
CA ILE A 87 0.67 -11.05 -5.61
C ILE A 87 0.29 -9.60 -5.27
N GLY A 88 -0.99 -9.30 -5.09
CA GLY A 88 -1.45 -7.96 -4.73
C GLY A 88 -0.94 -7.51 -3.36
N GLN A 89 -0.90 -8.41 -2.37
CA GLN A 89 -0.28 -8.18 -1.06
C GLN A 89 1.20 -7.80 -1.18
N TRP A 90 1.94 -8.51 -2.02
CA TRP A 90 3.35 -8.25 -2.26
C TRP A 90 3.57 -6.90 -2.98
N LEU A 91 2.77 -6.62 -4.02
CA LEU A 91 2.79 -5.33 -4.72
C LEU A 91 2.43 -4.15 -3.80
N GLY A 92 1.54 -4.37 -2.83
CA GLY A 92 1.19 -3.37 -1.82
C GLY A 92 2.33 -2.96 -0.88
N ARG A 93 3.54 -3.55 -1.01
CA ARG A 93 4.75 -3.09 -0.32
C ARG A 93 5.55 -2.05 -1.11
N VAL A 94 5.24 -1.88 -2.40
CA VAL A 94 5.94 -0.92 -3.26
C VAL A 94 5.49 0.51 -2.90
N PRO A 95 6.40 1.47 -2.65
CA PRO A 95 6.04 2.81 -2.19
C PRO A 95 5.04 3.56 -3.09
N MET A 96 5.11 3.34 -4.40
CA MET A 96 4.18 3.91 -5.37
C MET A 96 2.75 3.38 -5.17
N VAL A 97 2.59 2.09 -4.89
CA VAL A 97 1.29 1.44 -4.66
C VAL A 97 0.73 1.84 -3.30
N VAL A 98 1.57 1.86 -2.26
CA VAL A 98 1.19 2.36 -0.93
C VAL A 98 0.63 3.78 -1.03
N ARG A 99 1.26 4.63 -1.83
CA ARG A 99 0.82 6.01 -2.06
C ARG A 99 -0.51 6.13 -2.80
N LEU A 100 -0.81 5.19 -3.69
CA LEU A 100 -2.07 5.19 -4.43
C LEU A 100 -3.25 4.69 -3.59
N VAL A 101 -3.01 3.72 -2.70
CA VAL A 101 -4.06 2.97 -1.98
C VAL A 101 -4.27 3.44 -0.53
N THR A 102 -3.35 4.24 0.01
CA THR A 102 -3.47 4.82 1.36
C THR A 102 -4.12 6.21 1.27
N SER A 103 -5.07 6.50 2.17
CA SER A 103 -5.70 7.82 2.25
C SER A 103 -4.68 8.90 2.58
N ARG A 104 -4.86 10.10 2.01
CA ARG A 104 -4.02 11.27 2.31
C ARG A 104 -4.06 11.67 3.78
N ASP A 105 -5.16 11.41 4.48
CA ASP A 105 -5.30 11.74 5.91
C ASP A 105 -4.41 10.89 6.83
N ARG A 106 -3.85 9.79 6.31
CA ARG A 106 -2.97 8.87 7.06
C ARG A 106 -1.51 8.96 6.63
N MET A 107 -1.17 9.85 5.71
CA MET A 107 0.20 10.13 5.25
C MET A 107 0.76 11.35 5.95
#